data_AF-A0AA35W8M4-F1
#
_entry.id   AF-A0AA35W8M4-F1
#
_cell.length_a   1.000
_cell.length_b   1.000
_cell.length_c   1.000
_cell.angle_alpha   90.00
_cell.angle_beta   90.00
_cell.angle_gamma   90.00
#
_symmetry.space_group_name_H-M   'P 1'
#
loop_
_entity.id
_entity.type
_entity.pdbx_description
1 polymer ?
#
loop_
_entity_poly.entity_id
_entity_poly.type
_entity_poly.pdbx_seq_one_letter_code
_entity_poly.pdbx_strand_id
1 'polypeptide(L)'
;MNITVKTGGFAQEQTDVIAIGVLENPDFYSAPLQTIDQALGGRIRELMNLGDFTGKLKTTSWLYTNGAITAPRVLLVGLGEYHDLTVEKVRQTAGHAVRTIRDMGLTNAAVPIPIEATPEMIQAAAEAGLLALYQFDEHKTSNGNEDENKKLESLTFLAENDQSQATVEAAARRGEVIANGTLLARDLSNQPANYLTPTQLAEKAEAVAAAAGLGCEIFDKATLEEKGFRTLLAVAQGSAEEPRFIILEYTPDGEGQDTVVLVGKGITFDTGGISLKGGSGMHEMKHDMSGAAAVIGAMQVIGQLKPNVRVIGVVAATENMPSGTAVKPGDVITSYGGKTIEILNTDAEGRLVLADALGWTAQYNPKGVIDLATLTGAVITCLGHIAAGAMGYR
;
A
#
# COMPACT_ATOMS: atom_id res chain seq x y z
N MET A 1 -6.28 1.23 13.27
CA MET A 1 -7.67 0.75 13.31
C MET A 1 -7.64 -0.77 13.31
N ASN A 2 -8.37 -1.42 14.20
CA ASN A 2 -8.50 -2.89 14.25
C ASN A 2 -9.66 -3.34 13.36
N ILE A 3 -9.44 -4.36 12.52
CA ILE A 3 -10.50 -4.97 11.71
C ILE A 3 -10.90 -6.30 12.35
N THR A 4 -12.19 -6.48 12.62
CA THR A 4 -12.71 -7.75 13.16
C THR A 4 -13.87 -8.27 12.32
N VAL A 5 -14.09 -9.58 12.36
CA VAL A 5 -15.26 -10.22 11.74
C VAL A 5 -16.08 -10.91 12.81
N LYS A 6 -17.39 -10.70 12.79
CA LYS A 6 -18.35 -11.35 13.68
C LYS A 6 -19.51 -11.91 12.88
N THR A 7 -20.13 -12.96 13.41
CA THR A 7 -21.48 -13.37 13.01
C THR A 7 -22.47 -12.79 14.00
N GLY A 8 -23.61 -12.27 13.53
CA GLY A 8 -24.66 -11.88 14.47
C GLY A 8 -25.76 -11.00 13.89
N GLY A 9 -26.75 -10.74 14.74
CA GLY A 9 -27.89 -9.91 14.40
C GLY A 9 -27.49 -8.45 14.19
N PHE A 10 -27.63 -7.97 12.96
CA PHE A 10 -27.24 -6.61 12.56
C PHE A 10 -27.85 -5.53 13.47
N ALA A 11 -29.05 -5.75 13.98
CA ALA A 11 -29.74 -4.81 14.88
C ALA A 11 -29.21 -4.82 16.33
N GLN A 12 -28.48 -5.85 16.74
CA GLN A 12 -28.00 -6.03 18.11
C GLN A 12 -26.53 -5.62 18.30
N GLU A 13 -25.81 -5.34 17.21
CA GLU A 13 -24.37 -5.02 17.28
C GLU A 13 -24.11 -3.77 18.13
N GLN A 14 -23.19 -3.91 19.09
CA GLN A 14 -22.76 -2.82 19.95
C GLN A 14 -21.68 -2.01 19.24
N THR A 15 -22.10 -0.93 18.58
CA THR A 15 -21.20 0.00 17.88
C THR A 15 -21.77 1.42 17.83
N ASP A 16 -20.95 2.45 17.56
CA ASP A 16 -21.37 3.84 17.43
C ASP A 16 -22.20 4.08 16.17
N VAL A 17 -21.97 3.28 15.12
CA VAL A 17 -22.67 3.35 13.83
C VAL A 17 -22.64 2.03 13.08
N ILE A 18 -23.77 1.68 12.46
CA ILE A 18 -23.81 0.67 11.40
C ILE A 18 -23.78 1.37 10.04
N ALA A 19 -22.75 1.10 9.23
CA ALA A 19 -22.62 1.64 7.88
C ALA A 19 -23.07 0.60 6.86
N ILE A 20 -24.06 0.94 6.03
CA ILE A 20 -24.67 0.02 5.09
C ILE A 20 -24.64 0.57 3.66
N GLY A 21 -24.19 -0.27 2.74
CA GLY A 21 -24.20 0.02 1.30
C GLY A 21 -25.61 -0.09 0.73
N VAL A 22 -26.02 0.90 -0.06
CA VAL A 22 -27.35 0.97 -0.69
C VAL A 22 -27.21 1.24 -2.17
N LEU A 23 -27.83 0.40 -2.99
CA LEU A 23 -27.91 0.57 -4.45
C LEU A 23 -29.08 1.49 -4.83
N GLU A 24 -29.06 2.04 -6.04
CA GLU A 24 -30.10 3.03 -6.44
C GLU A 24 -31.51 2.45 -6.58
N ASN A 25 -31.64 1.17 -6.95
CA ASN A 25 -32.95 0.55 -7.08
C ASN A 25 -33.33 -0.24 -5.81
N PRO A 26 -34.47 0.09 -5.15
CA PRO A 26 -34.94 -0.60 -3.96
C PRO A 26 -35.28 -2.09 -4.15
N ASP A 27 -35.41 -2.58 -5.38
CA ASP A 27 -35.55 -4.00 -5.66
C ASP A 27 -34.28 -4.82 -5.31
N PHE A 28 -33.12 -4.16 -5.15
CA PHE A 28 -31.85 -4.79 -4.78
C PHE A 28 -31.51 -4.63 -3.29
N TYR A 29 -32.51 -4.59 -2.43
CA TYR A 29 -32.28 -4.56 -0.98
C TYR A 29 -31.60 -5.85 -0.52
N SER A 30 -30.36 -5.71 -0.05
CA SER A 30 -29.64 -6.82 0.58
C SER A 30 -30.35 -7.26 1.88
N ALA A 31 -30.17 -8.53 2.26
CA ALA A 31 -30.76 -9.05 3.50
C ALA A 31 -30.39 -8.21 4.76
N PRO A 32 -29.15 -7.70 4.90
CA PRO A 32 -28.84 -6.78 5.99
C PRO A 32 -29.63 -5.47 5.95
N LEU A 33 -29.86 -4.90 4.76
CA LEU A 33 -30.60 -3.66 4.60
C LEU A 33 -32.07 -3.84 4.98
N GLN A 34 -32.68 -4.95 4.56
CA GLN A 34 -34.05 -5.30 4.93
C GLN A 34 -34.19 -5.49 6.45
N THR A 35 -33.24 -6.19 7.06
CA THR A 35 -33.24 -6.46 8.50
C THR A 35 -33.17 -5.16 9.32
N ILE A 36 -32.26 -4.26 8.95
CA ILE A 36 -32.10 -2.98 9.64
C ILE A 36 -33.31 -2.09 9.39
N ASP A 37 -33.79 -2.00 8.15
CA ASP A 37 -34.97 -1.19 7.84
C ASP A 37 -36.22 -1.68 8.59
N GLN A 38 -36.43 -2.99 8.67
CA GLN A 38 -37.54 -3.57 9.44
C GLN A 38 -37.43 -3.21 10.93
N ALA A 39 -36.24 -3.31 11.51
CA ALA A 39 -36.01 -2.93 12.90
C ALA A 39 -36.22 -1.42 13.13
N LEU A 40 -35.95 -0.59 12.12
CA LEU A 40 -36.22 0.85 12.13
C LEU A 40 -37.67 1.22 11.77
N GLY A 41 -38.55 0.24 11.55
CA GLY A 41 -39.96 0.48 11.21
C GLY A 41 -40.19 1.01 9.79
N GLY A 42 -39.30 0.72 8.84
CA GLY A 42 -39.45 1.12 7.43
C GLY A 42 -38.86 2.49 7.06
N ARG A 43 -38.15 3.15 7.99
CA ARG A 43 -37.64 4.52 7.83
C ARG A 43 -36.61 4.67 6.71
N ILE A 44 -35.85 3.63 6.38
CA ILE A 44 -34.91 3.68 5.25
C ILE A 44 -35.70 3.69 3.93
N ARG A 45 -36.70 2.81 3.80
CA ARG A 45 -37.61 2.84 2.63
C ARG A 45 -38.36 4.16 2.52
N GLU A 46 -38.84 4.72 3.63
CA GLU A 46 -39.50 6.02 3.65
C GLU A 46 -38.57 7.12 3.09
N LEU A 47 -37.33 7.19 3.59
CA LEU A 47 -36.30 8.12 3.10
C LEU A 47 -36.04 7.96 1.59
N MET A 48 -35.98 6.72 1.10
CA MET A 48 -35.77 6.45 -0.33
C MET A 48 -36.98 6.83 -1.18
N ASN A 49 -38.20 6.56 -0.71
CA ASN A 49 -39.45 6.90 -1.41
C ASN A 49 -39.67 8.41 -1.50
N LEU A 50 -39.23 9.17 -0.50
CA LEU A 50 -39.26 10.64 -0.52
C LEU A 50 -38.20 11.24 -1.47
N GLY A 51 -37.20 10.46 -1.88
CA GLY A 51 -36.10 10.91 -2.74
C GLY A 51 -34.96 11.62 -1.99
N ASP A 52 -35.00 11.65 -0.65
CA ASP A 52 -33.98 12.28 0.19
C ASP A 52 -32.64 11.53 0.14
N PHE A 53 -32.69 10.23 -0.18
CA PHE A 53 -31.52 9.42 -0.45
C PHE A 53 -31.85 8.40 -1.53
N THR A 54 -31.08 8.40 -2.61
CA THR A 54 -31.35 7.55 -3.78
C THR A 54 -30.31 6.47 -4.00
N GLY A 55 -29.33 6.28 -3.11
CA GLY A 55 -28.26 5.28 -3.29
C GLY A 55 -27.17 5.66 -4.31
N LYS A 56 -27.14 6.91 -4.81
CA LYS A 56 -26.13 7.40 -5.76
C LYS A 56 -24.71 7.21 -5.25
N LEU A 57 -23.79 6.84 -6.13
CA LEU A 57 -22.40 6.52 -5.76
C LEU A 57 -21.77 7.60 -4.85
N LYS A 58 -21.26 7.18 -3.69
CA LYS A 58 -20.63 8.03 -2.64
C LYS A 58 -21.54 9.09 -2.00
N THR A 59 -22.86 9.02 -2.20
CA THR A 59 -23.78 9.80 -1.36
C THR A 59 -23.91 9.14 0.01
N THR A 60 -24.20 9.94 1.03
CA THR A 60 -24.39 9.44 2.40
C THR A 60 -25.64 10.03 3.03
N SER A 61 -26.26 9.28 3.94
CA SER A 61 -27.35 9.78 4.77
C SER A 61 -27.30 9.18 6.17
N TRP A 62 -27.56 10.01 7.18
CA TRP A 62 -27.52 9.64 8.58
C TRP A 62 -28.93 9.39 9.11
N LEU A 63 -29.12 8.27 9.79
CA LEU A 63 -30.34 7.96 10.52
C LEU A 63 -30.00 7.74 11.99
N TYR A 64 -30.71 8.44 12.88
CA TYR A 64 -30.67 8.20 14.31
C TYR A 64 -31.71 7.14 14.67
N THR A 65 -31.26 6.09 15.36
CA THR A 65 -32.06 4.88 15.57
C THR A 65 -33.06 5.04 16.72
N ASN A 66 -32.84 6.02 17.60
CA ASN A 66 -33.67 6.29 18.78
C ASN A 66 -33.95 5.03 19.62
N GLY A 67 -32.97 4.13 19.71
CA GLY A 67 -33.07 2.87 20.47
C GLY A 67 -33.83 1.74 19.76
N ALA A 68 -34.24 1.91 18.51
CA ALA A 68 -34.87 0.84 17.72
C ALA A 68 -33.91 -0.33 17.41
N ILE A 69 -32.61 -0.04 17.36
CA ILE A 69 -31.51 -1.02 17.31
C ILE A 69 -30.42 -0.58 18.29
N THR A 70 -29.49 -1.48 18.65
CA THR A 70 -28.43 -1.23 19.64
C THR A 70 -27.53 -0.06 19.22
N ALA A 71 -27.09 -0.03 17.96
CA ALA A 71 -26.30 1.07 17.44
C ALA A 71 -27.14 2.37 17.42
N PRO A 72 -26.61 3.52 17.89
CA PRO A 72 -27.37 4.76 17.96
C PRO A 72 -27.57 5.42 16.59
N ARG A 73 -26.78 5.00 15.57
CA ARG A 73 -26.77 5.58 14.22
C ARG A 73 -26.68 4.51 13.15
N VAL A 74 -27.29 4.79 12.01
CA VAL A 74 -27.08 4.09 10.74
C VAL A 74 -26.57 5.11 9.72
N LEU A 75 -25.49 4.78 9.02
CA LEU A 75 -24.97 5.52 7.89
C LEU A 75 -25.32 4.75 6.60
N LEU A 76 -26.19 5.33 5.77
CA LEU A 76 -26.43 4.84 4.43
C LEU A 76 -25.30 5.34 3.53
N VAL A 77 -24.74 4.45 2.70
CA VAL A 77 -23.67 4.77 1.75
C VAL A 77 -24.09 4.32 0.36
N GLY A 78 -24.21 5.26 -0.56
CA GLY A 78 -24.65 4.96 -1.92
C GLY A 78 -23.59 4.22 -2.74
N LEU A 79 -23.98 3.08 -3.29
CA LEU A 79 -23.16 2.20 -4.12
C LEU A 79 -23.33 2.47 -5.62
N GLY A 80 -24.33 3.28 -6.00
CA GLY A 80 -24.72 3.52 -7.38
C GLY A 80 -25.60 2.42 -7.96
N GLU A 81 -25.62 2.32 -9.28
CA GLU A 81 -26.44 1.36 -10.01
C GLU A 81 -25.86 -0.06 -9.93
N TYR A 82 -26.73 -1.07 -9.79
CA TYR A 82 -26.33 -2.48 -9.62
C TYR A 82 -25.45 -3.00 -10.75
N HIS A 83 -25.81 -2.72 -12.01
CA HIS A 83 -25.09 -3.25 -13.17
C HIS A 83 -23.71 -2.63 -13.38
N ASP A 84 -23.46 -1.46 -12.78
CA ASP A 84 -22.17 -0.81 -12.82
C ASP A 84 -21.36 -1.00 -11.53
N LEU A 85 -21.82 -1.85 -10.60
CA LEU A 85 -21.12 -2.10 -9.35
C LEU A 85 -19.82 -2.86 -9.63
N THR A 86 -18.70 -2.29 -9.20
CA THR A 86 -17.36 -2.90 -9.36
C THR A 86 -16.62 -2.91 -8.04
N VAL A 87 -15.59 -3.76 -7.94
CA VAL A 87 -14.68 -3.80 -6.78
C VAL A 87 -14.09 -2.42 -6.47
N GLU A 88 -13.74 -1.64 -7.51
CA GLU A 88 -13.22 -0.28 -7.33
C GLU A 88 -14.29 0.68 -6.79
N LYS A 89 -15.54 0.59 -7.23
CA LYS A 89 -16.62 1.39 -6.62
C LYS A 89 -16.82 1.05 -5.15
N VAL A 90 -16.78 -0.23 -4.78
CA VAL A 90 -16.84 -0.68 -3.38
C VAL A 90 -15.67 -0.12 -2.56
N ARG A 91 -14.45 -0.18 -3.11
CA ARG A 91 -13.26 0.43 -2.50
C ARG A 91 -13.48 1.91 -2.21
N GLN A 92 -13.94 2.64 -3.21
CA GLN A 92 -14.12 4.07 -3.11
C GLN A 92 -15.24 4.48 -2.15
N THR A 93 -16.34 3.73 -2.09
CA THR A 93 -17.46 3.97 -1.16
C THR A 93 -17.09 3.61 0.27
N ALA A 94 -16.40 2.49 0.49
CA ALA A 94 -15.88 2.12 1.80
C ALA A 94 -14.90 3.18 2.33
N GLY A 95 -13.97 3.65 1.49
CA GLY A 95 -13.04 4.73 1.84
C GLY A 95 -13.74 6.06 2.15
N HIS A 96 -14.83 6.38 1.44
CA HIS A 96 -15.66 7.55 1.73
C HIS A 96 -16.43 7.40 3.05
N ALA A 97 -16.99 6.22 3.31
CA ALA A 97 -17.73 5.92 4.53
C ALA A 97 -16.85 6.07 5.78
N VAL A 98 -15.66 5.45 5.80
CA VAL A 98 -14.78 5.53 6.98
C VAL A 98 -14.30 6.95 7.28
N ARG A 99 -14.05 7.77 6.25
CA ARG A 99 -13.73 9.20 6.46
C ARG A 99 -14.92 9.95 7.03
N THR A 100 -16.12 9.73 6.47
CA THR A 100 -17.36 10.35 6.95
C THR A 100 -17.64 10.01 8.42
N ILE A 101 -17.39 8.75 8.81
CA ILE A 101 -17.52 8.27 10.20
C ILE A 101 -16.47 8.93 11.10
N ARG A 102 -15.20 8.96 10.68
CA ARG A 102 -14.11 9.62 11.43
C ARG A 102 -14.41 11.10 11.63
N ASP A 103 -14.86 11.80 10.60
CA ASP A 103 -15.08 13.26 10.65
C ASP A 103 -16.21 13.64 11.62
N MET A 104 -17.17 12.73 11.82
CA MET A 104 -18.21 12.82 12.86
C MET A 104 -17.67 12.56 14.28
N GLY A 105 -16.45 12.06 14.42
CA GLY A 105 -15.82 11.75 15.72
C GLY A 105 -16.24 10.40 16.31
N LEU A 106 -16.68 9.47 15.49
CA LEU A 106 -17.04 8.13 15.93
C LEU A 106 -15.82 7.21 15.98
N THR A 107 -15.78 6.32 16.96
CA THR A 107 -14.59 5.52 17.29
C THR A 107 -14.70 4.08 16.83
N ASN A 108 -15.91 3.57 16.62
CA ASN A 108 -16.13 2.21 16.17
C ASN A 108 -17.33 2.14 15.21
N ALA A 109 -17.20 1.31 14.17
CA ALA A 109 -18.24 1.13 13.17
C ALA A 109 -18.40 -0.36 12.81
N ALA A 110 -19.62 -0.76 12.46
CA ALA A 110 -19.90 -2.06 11.89
C ALA A 110 -20.43 -1.96 10.46
N VAL A 111 -20.01 -2.88 9.59
CA VAL A 111 -20.43 -2.98 8.19
C VAL A 111 -21.05 -4.36 7.98
N PRO A 112 -22.37 -4.44 7.79
CA PRO A 112 -23.03 -5.68 7.41
C PRO A 112 -22.63 -6.09 6.00
N ILE A 113 -22.20 -7.34 5.86
CA ILE A 113 -21.73 -7.90 4.59
C ILE A 113 -22.79 -8.83 4.03
N PRO A 114 -23.37 -8.50 2.86
CA PRO A 114 -24.37 -9.34 2.24
C PRO A 114 -23.74 -10.60 1.65
N ILE A 115 -24.50 -11.70 1.59
CA ILE A 115 -24.04 -13.00 1.06
C ILE A 115 -23.62 -12.92 -0.42
N GLU A 116 -24.15 -11.95 -1.16
CA GLU A 116 -23.80 -11.68 -2.55
C GLU A 116 -22.46 -10.95 -2.72
N ALA A 117 -21.87 -10.41 -1.64
CA ALA A 117 -20.58 -9.75 -1.70
C ALA A 117 -19.46 -10.75 -2.02
N THR A 118 -18.70 -10.48 -3.07
CA THR A 118 -17.56 -11.33 -3.42
C THR A 118 -16.39 -11.11 -2.45
N PRO A 119 -15.49 -12.10 -2.27
CA PRO A 119 -14.27 -11.92 -1.48
C PRO A 119 -13.46 -10.69 -1.90
N GLU A 120 -13.39 -10.37 -3.18
CA GLU A 120 -12.66 -9.21 -3.71
C GLU A 120 -13.29 -7.88 -3.27
N MET A 121 -14.63 -7.81 -3.20
CA MET A 121 -15.33 -6.63 -2.69
C MET A 121 -15.08 -6.43 -1.20
N ILE A 122 -15.10 -7.51 -0.42
CA ILE A 122 -14.82 -7.47 1.03
C ILE A 122 -13.36 -7.05 1.28
N GLN A 123 -12.43 -7.66 0.55
CA GLN A 123 -11.01 -7.31 0.59
C GLN A 123 -10.81 -5.82 0.26
N ALA A 124 -11.44 -5.32 -0.82
CA ALA A 124 -11.33 -3.92 -1.23
C ALA A 124 -11.92 -2.95 -0.20
N ALA A 125 -13.02 -3.32 0.48
CA ALA A 125 -13.60 -2.54 1.55
C ALA A 125 -12.68 -2.49 2.78
N ALA A 126 -12.10 -3.61 3.19
CA ALA A 126 -11.12 -3.67 4.29
C ALA A 126 -9.87 -2.85 3.98
N GLU A 127 -9.31 -2.98 2.77
CA GLU A 127 -8.18 -2.19 2.31
C GLU A 127 -8.49 -0.69 2.35
N ALA A 128 -9.62 -0.29 1.76
CA ALA A 128 -10.03 1.11 1.74
C ALA A 128 -10.22 1.69 3.15
N GLY A 129 -10.75 0.88 4.08
CA GLY A 129 -10.94 1.27 5.47
C GLY A 129 -9.65 1.78 6.12
N LEU A 130 -8.53 1.12 5.86
CA LEU A 130 -7.21 1.51 6.37
C LEU A 130 -6.57 2.62 5.53
N LEU A 131 -6.56 2.46 4.21
CA LEU A 131 -5.89 3.38 3.29
C LEU A 131 -6.48 4.79 3.31
N ALA A 132 -7.79 4.91 3.54
CA ALA A 132 -8.52 6.17 3.57
C ALA A 132 -8.27 6.99 4.84
N LEU A 133 -7.79 6.34 5.91
CA LEU A 133 -7.49 6.95 7.20
C LEU A 133 -6.00 7.24 7.39
N TYR A 134 -5.17 6.91 6.39
CA TYR A 134 -3.74 7.16 6.43
C TYR A 134 -3.41 8.64 6.65
N GLN A 135 -2.51 8.89 7.59
CA GLN A 135 -1.91 10.19 7.86
C GLN A 135 -0.43 9.98 8.17
N PHE A 136 0.42 10.87 7.66
CA PHE A 136 1.85 10.86 7.95
C PHE A 136 2.18 12.05 8.85
N ASP A 137 2.17 11.80 10.15
CA ASP A 137 2.31 12.83 11.19
C ASP A 137 3.58 12.67 12.04
N GLU A 138 4.47 11.72 11.70
CA GLU A 138 5.66 11.37 12.49
C GLU A 138 6.55 12.57 12.84
N HIS A 139 6.67 13.53 11.92
CA HIS A 139 7.51 14.73 12.08
C HIS A 139 6.72 15.98 12.49
N LYS A 140 5.43 15.86 12.76
CA LYS A 140 4.61 16.98 13.24
C LYS A 140 4.67 17.07 14.76
N THR A 141 4.86 18.28 15.26
CA THR A 141 4.60 18.60 16.68
C THR A 141 3.10 18.77 16.88
N SER A 142 2.52 18.11 17.88
CA SER A 142 1.09 18.29 18.22
C SER A 142 0.83 19.75 18.63
N ASN A 143 -0.18 20.38 18.03
CA ASN A 143 -0.60 21.74 18.38
C ASN A 143 -1.84 21.74 19.31
N GLY A 144 -2.21 20.58 19.86
CA GLY A 144 -3.31 20.46 20.83
C GLY A 144 -4.71 20.71 20.27
N ASN A 145 -4.91 20.59 18.95
CA ASN A 145 -6.20 20.83 18.31
C ASN A 145 -7.10 19.58 18.40
N GLU A 146 -8.33 19.71 18.90
CA GLU A 146 -9.24 18.57 19.13
C GLU A 146 -9.61 17.80 17.84
N ASP A 147 -9.64 18.49 16.70
CA ASP A 147 -9.87 17.86 15.39
C ASP A 147 -8.72 16.94 14.94
N GLU A 148 -7.50 17.11 15.46
CA GLU A 148 -6.34 16.23 15.17
C GLU A 148 -6.47 14.85 15.83
N ASN A 149 -7.40 14.68 16.78
CA ASN A 149 -7.56 13.45 17.56
C ASN A 149 -8.69 12.53 17.09
N LYS A 150 -9.46 12.90 16.06
CA LYS A 150 -10.54 12.05 15.54
C LYS A 150 -9.97 10.78 14.89
N LYS A 151 -10.20 9.64 15.53
CA LYS A 151 -9.70 8.33 15.07
C LYS A 151 -10.83 7.31 15.09
N LEU A 152 -10.98 6.60 13.97
CA LEU A 152 -11.75 5.36 13.93
C LEU A 152 -10.84 4.24 14.43
N GLU A 153 -11.15 3.71 15.61
CA GLU A 153 -10.35 2.72 16.31
C GLU A 153 -10.65 1.30 15.82
N SER A 154 -11.91 0.98 15.52
CA SER A 154 -12.30 -0.35 15.04
C SER A 154 -13.35 -0.33 13.92
N LEU A 155 -13.21 -1.30 13.01
CA LEU A 155 -14.17 -1.60 11.96
C LEU A 155 -14.54 -3.09 12.02
N THR A 156 -15.81 -3.39 12.25
CA THR A 156 -16.31 -4.77 12.33
C THR A 156 -17.11 -5.13 11.09
N PHE A 157 -16.71 -6.19 10.39
CA PHE A 157 -17.49 -6.79 9.31
C PHE A 157 -18.47 -7.80 9.92
N LEU A 158 -19.77 -7.61 9.71
CA LEU A 158 -20.80 -8.52 10.19
C LEU A 158 -21.20 -9.48 9.08
N ALA A 159 -20.80 -10.75 9.22
CA ALA A 159 -21.22 -11.83 8.34
C ALA A 159 -22.66 -12.24 8.66
N GLU A 160 -23.46 -12.60 7.65
CA GLU A 160 -24.87 -12.93 7.85
C GLU A 160 -25.06 -14.20 8.70
N ASN A 161 -24.16 -15.16 8.56
CA ASN A 161 -24.23 -16.46 9.23
C ASN A 161 -22.83 -17.09 9.36
N ASP A 162 -22.74 -18.13 10.20
CA ASP A 162 -21.48 -18.82 10.49
C ASP A 162 -20.84 -19.46 9.24
N GLN A 163 -21.65 -19.81 8.23
CA GLN A 163 -21.13 -20.37 6.98
C GLN A 163 -20.36 -19.33 6.17
N SER A 164 -20.86 -18.08 6.13
CA SER A 164 -20.22 -16.97 5.44
C SER A 164 -19.05 -16.36 6.20
N GLN A 165 -18.99 -16.54 7.53
CA GLN A 165 -18.00 -15.91 8.40
C GLN A 165 -16.56 -16.18 7.97
N ALA A 166 -16.21 -17.43 7.68
CA ALA A 166 -14.84 -17.81 7.31
C ALA A 166 -14.38 -17.12 6.00
N THR A 167 -15.29 -16.98 5.04
CA THR A 167 -15.00 -16.29 3.77
C THR A 167 -14.79 -14.79 3.98
N VAL A 168 -15.65 -14.16 4.80
CA VAL A 168 -15.53 -12.73 5.15
C VAL A 168 -14.24 -12.48 5.91
N GLU A 169 -13.90 -13.34 6.87
CA GLU A 169 -12.67 -13.25 7.67
C GLU A 169 -11.41 -13.39 6.81
N ALA A 170 -11.36 -14.39 5.92
CA ALA A 170 -10.23 -14.58 5.02
C ALA A 170 -10.04 -13.37 4.07
N ALA A 171 -11.14 -12.85 3.51
CA ALA A 171 -11.10 -11.69 2.61
C ALA A 171 -10.73 -10.39 3.32
N ALA A 172 -11.32 -10.13 4.49
CA ALA A 172 -11.02 -8.95 5.30
C ALA A 172 -9.56 -8.97 5.78
N ARG A 173 -9.08 -10.13 6.28
CA ARG A 173 -7.67 -10.32 6.66
C ARG A 173 -6.73 -10.08 5.48
N ARG A 174 -7.04 -10.61 4.30
CA ARG A 174 -6.22 -10.37 3.10
C ARG A 174 -6.15 -8.88 2.78
N GLY A 175 -7.26 -8.17 2.89
CA GLY A 175 -7.30 -6.73 2.65
C GLY A 175 -6.52 -5.93 3.69
N GLU A 176 -6.62 -6.29 4.97
CA GLU A 176 -5.82 -5.71 6.04
C GLU A 176 -4.32 -5.85 5.78
N VAL A 177 -3.87 -7.06 5.46
CA VAL A 177 -2.45 -7.34 5.18
C VAL A 177 -1.94 -6.52 3.99
N ILE A 178 -2.68 -6.48 2.88
CA ILE A 178 -2.31 -5.70 1.68
C ILE A 178 -2.27 -4.20 1.98
N ALA A 179 -3.25 -3.68 2.73
CA ALA A 179 -3.25 -2.29 3.13
C ALA A 179 -2.03 -1.97 3.99
N ASN A 180 -1.68 -2.80 4.97
CA ASN A 180 -0.51 -2.57 5.83
C ASN A 180 0.80 -2.52 5.03
N GLY A 181 0.99 -3.40 4.03
CA GLY A 181 2.14 -3.31 3.11
C GLY A 181 2.17 -2.00 2.31
N THR A 182 1.00 -1.53 1.87
CA THR A 182 0.86 -0.25 1.17
C THR A 182 1.14 0.95 2.09
N LEU A 183 0.66 0.90 3.33
CA LEU A 183 0.90 1.94 4.35
C LEU A 183 2.38 2.01 4.69
N LEU A 184 3.05 0.88 4.86
CA LEU A 184 4.50 0.81 5.04
C LEU A 184 5.24 1.45 3.86
N ALA A 185 4.85 1.13 2.62
CA ALA A 185 5.47 1.73 1.44
C ALA A 185 5.27 3.26 1.39
N ARG A 186 4.10 3.75 1.82
CA ARG A 186 3.80 5.19 1.95
C ARG A 186 4.65 5.84 3.03
N ASP A 187 4.78 5.21 4.20
CA ASP A 187 5.59 5.73 5.30
C ASP A 187 7.04 5.88 4.85
N LEU A 188 7.64 4.83 4.30
CA LEU A 188 9.00 4.87 3.78
C LEU A 188 9.16 5.94 2.69
N SER A 189 8.23 6.04 1.73
CA SER A 189 8.30 7.06 0.69
C SER A 189 8.13 8.49 1.23
N ASN A 190 7.35 8.67 2.30
CA ASN A 190 7.07 9.99 2.88
C ASN A 190 8.19 10.48 3.81
N GLN A 191 9.00 9.56 4.34
CA GLN A 191 10.17 9.93 5.14
C GLN A 191 11.09 10.87 4.36
N PRO A 192 11.53 11.98 4.96
CA PRO A 192 12.57 12.81 4.35
C PRO A 192 13.93 12.09 4.38
N ALA A 193 14.78 12.38 3.40
CA ALA A 193 16.05 11.68 3.21
C ALA A 193 16.99 11.72 4.43
N ASN A 194 16.94 12.77 5.25
CA ASN A 194 17.73 12.87 6.47
C ASN A 194 17.26 11.94 7.61
N TYR A 195 16.07 11.33 7.48
CA TYR A 195 15.52 10.33 8.40
C TYR A 195 15.40 8.93 7.78
N LEU A 196 15.66 8.80 6.48
CA LEU A 196 15.66 7.51 5.78
C LEU A 196 16.82 7.43 4.78
N THR A 197 18.04 7.43 5.32
CA THR A 197 19.26 7.16 4.54
C THR A 197 19.32 5.68 4.10
N PRO A 198 20.25 5.28 3.21
CA PRO A 198 20.37 3.88 2.78
C PRO A 198 20.57 2.88 3.93
N THR A 199 21.32 3.29 4.96
CA THR A 199 21.52 2.47 6.18
C THR A 199 20.22 2.32 6.94
N GLN A 200 19.49 3.41 7.16
CA GLN A 200 18.19 3.38 7.86
C GLN A 200 17.15 2.58 7.07
N LEU A 201 17.14 2.66 5.74
CA LEU A 201 16.27 1.84 4.91
C LEU A 201 16.56 0.33 5.08
N ALA A 202 17.84 -0.05 5.21
CA ALA A 202 18.24 -1.42 5.47
C ALA A 202 17.79 -1.90 6.88
N GLU A 203 17.95 -1.07 7.91
CA GLU A 203 17.45 -1.36 9.26
C GLU A 203 15.92 -1.53 9.29
N LYS A 204 15.19 -0.69 8.56
CA LYS A 204 13.73 -0.83 8.43
C LYS A 204 13.35 -2.12 7.72
N ALA A 205 14.07 -2.51 6.68
CA ALA A 205 13.84 -3.76 5.96
C ALA A 205 14.11 -4.99 6.85
N GLU A 206 15.17 -4.95 7.67
CA GLU A 206 15.48 -6.01 8.64
C GLU A 206 14.38 -6.15 9.71
N ALA A 207 13.88 -5.03 10.24
CA ALA A 207 12.77 -5.03 11.18
C ALA A 207 11.48 -5.62 10.57
N VAL A 208 11.19 -5.29 9.31
CA VAL A 208 10.07 -5.87 8.55
C VAL A 208 10.27 -7.36 8.36
N ALA A 209 11.48 -7.80 8.02
CA ALA A 209 11.81 -9.21 7.84
C ALA A 209 11.56 -10.01 9.13
N ALA A 210 12.07 -9.52 10.26
CA ALA A 210 11.88 -10.15 11.56
C ALA A 210 10.39 -10.26 11.93
N ALA A 211 9.62 -9.18 11.73
CA ALA A 211 8.18 -9.17 12.04
C ALA A 211 7.34 -10.08 11.12
N ALA A 212 7.75 -10.23 9.85
CA ALA A 212 7.03 -11.03 8.86
C ALA A 212 7.56 -12.48 8.72
N GLY A 213 8.61 -12.85 9.46
CA GLY A 213 9.22 -14.18 9.39
C GLY A 213 9.97 -14.44 8.08
N LEU A 214 10.63 -13.42 7.54
CA LEU A 214 11.45 -13.50 6.32
C LEU A 214 12.93 -13.69 6.67
N GLY A 215 13.68 -14.30 5.76
CA GLY A 215 15.14 -14.19 5.75
C GLY A 215 15.56 -12.77 5.35
N CYS A 216 16.66 -12.27 5.93
CA CYS A 216 17.23 -10.97 5.58
C CYS A 216 18.75 -11.06 5.53
N GLU A 217 19.34 -10.55 4.44
CA GLU A 217 20.78 -10.38 4.28
C GLU A 217 21.03 -8.96 3.75
N ILE A 218 22.04 -8.29 4.31
CA ILE A 218 22.40 -6.92 3.94
C ILE A 218 23.88 -6.89 3.58
N PHE A 219 24.21 -6.43 2.37
CA PHE A 219 25.59 -6.12 2.00
C PHE A 219 25.90 -4.66 2.33
N ASP A 220 26.96 -4.47 3.09
CA ASP A 220 27.59 -3.19 3.31
C ASP A 220 28.53 -2.82 2.16
N LYS A 221 29.13 -1.63 2.24
CA LYS A 221 30.05 -1.13 1.21
C LYS A 221 31.22 -2.07 0.94
N ALA A 222 31.85 -2.61 1.99
CA ALA A 222 32.99 -3.51 1.85
C ALA A 222 32.61 -4.80 1.10
N THR A 223 31.45 -5.38 1.44
CA THR A 223 30.91 -6.55 0.77
C THR A 223 30.56 -6.25 -0.70
N LEU A 224 30.03 -5.06 -0.98
CA LEU A 224 29.72 -4.62 -2.35
C LEU A 224 30.98 -4.45 -3.19
N GLU A 225 32.06 -3.92 -2.61
CA GLU A 225 33.37 -3.80 -3.25
C GLU A 225 33.95 -5.18 -3.57
N GLU A 226 33.94 -6.08 -2.60
CA GLU A 226 34.43 -7.46 -2.75
C GLU A 226 33.66 -8.21 -3.85
N LYS A 227 32.32 -8.11 -3.83
CA LYS A 227 31.45 -8.80 -4.80
C LYS A 227 31.38 -8.09 -6.16
N GLY A 228 31.93 -6.88 -6.29
CA GLY A 228 32.05 -6.19 -7.58
C GLY A 228 30.78 -5.48 -8.07
N PHE A 229 29.97 -4.92 -7.16
CA PHE A 229 28.80 -4.08 -7.46
C PHE A 229 29.21 -2.66 -7.88
N ARG A 230 30.00 -2.56 -8.95
CA ARG A 230 30.71 -1.34 -9.32
C ARG A 230 29.81 -0.21 -9.80
N THR A 231 28.66 -0.49 -10.43
CA THR A 231 27.75 0.58 -10.89
C THR A 231 26.93 1.14 -9.75
N LEU A 232 26.54 0.31 -8.77
CA LEU A 232 25.99 0.78 -7.49
C LEU A 232 27.00 1.67 -6.75
N LEU A 233 28.24 1.19 -6.59
CA LEU A 233 29.31 1.93 -5.91
C LEU A 233 29.64 3.25 -6.62
N ALA A 234 29.61 3.28 -7.95
CA ALA A 234 29.85 4.49 -8.73
C ALA A 234 28.75 5.55 -8.53
N VAL A 235 27.50 5.16 -8.32
CA VAL A 235 26.44 6.12 -7.95
C VAL A 235 26.66 6.62 -6.52
N ALA A 236 27.01 5.71 -5.60
CA ALA A 236 27.13 5.99 -4.17
C ALA A 236 28.32 6.89 -3.80
N GLN A 237 29.43 6.85 -4.57
CA GLN A 237 30.70 7.48 -4.18
C GLN A 237 30.64 9.01 -3.98
N GLY A 238 29.56 9.66 -4.41
CA GLY A 238 29.32 11.08 -4.18
C GLY A 238 28.72 11.42 -2.81
N SER A 239 28.07 10.45 -2.13
CA SER A 239 27.45 10.67 -0.83
C SER A 239 28.39 10.31 0.33
N ALA A 240 28.13 10.91 1.49
CA ALA A 240 28.70 10.48 2.77
C ALA A 240 27.93 9.28 3.37
N GLU A 241 26.69 9.08 2.96
CA GLU A 241 25.89 7.91 3.33
C GLU A 241 26.34 6.69 2.50
N GLU A 242 26.67 5.60 3.19
CA GLU A 242 27.13 4.40 2.52
C GLU A 242 25.99 3.62 1.84
N PRO A 243 26.23 2.99 0.68
CA PRO A 243 25.23 2.18 0.04
C PRO A 243 24.93 0.90 0.84
N ARG A 244 23.73 0.37 0.65
CA ARG A 244 23.29 -0.92 1.16
C ARG A 244 22.64 -1.72 0.05
N PHE A 245 22.87 -3.03 0.04
CA PHE A 245 22.13 -3.94 -0.82
C PHE A 245 21.37 -4.92 0.06
N ILE A 246 20.04 -4.84 -0.01
CA ILE A 246 19.14 -5.51 0.92
C ILE A 246 18.50 -6.67 0.18
N ILE A 247 18.53 -7.85 0.79
CA ILE A 247 17.92 -9.07 0.29
C ILE A 247 16.92 -9.54 1.34
N LEU A 248 15.66 -9.70 0.93
CA LEU A 248 14.57 -10.25 1.72
C LEU A 248 14.13 -11.55 1.07
N GLU A 249 13.97 -12.61 1.85
CA GLU A 249 13.64 -13.92 1.31
C GLU A 249 12.44 -14.55 2.01
N TYR A 250 11.45 -14.95 1.22
CA TYR A 250 10.39 -15.85 1.61
C TYR A 250 10.53 -17.18 0.86
N THR A 251 10.62 -18.28 1.60
CA THR A 251 10.64 -19.63 1.06
C THR A 251 9.51 -20.43 1.70
N PRO A 252 8.50 -20.90 0.93
CA PRO A 252 7.44 -21.75 1.46
C PRO A 252 8.00 -23.14 1.81
N ASP A 253 7.26 -23.89 2.63
CA ASP A 253 7.60 -25.27 2.95
C ASP A 253 7.53 -26.18 1.71
N GLY A 254 8.40 -27.19 1.64
CA GLY A 254 8.48 -28.16 0.53
C GLY A 254 9.58 -27.87 -0.50
N GLU A 255 9.84 -28.83 -1.40
CA GLU A 255 10.90 -28.74 -2.41
C GLU A 255 10.38 -28.29 -3.78
N GLY A 256 11.28 -27.79 -4.64
CA GLY A 256 11.01 -27.58 -6.07
C GLY A 256 10.18 -26.35 -6.41
N GLN A 257 10.14 -25.35 -5.53
CA GLN A 257 9.31 -24.17 -5.70
C GLN A 257 9.91 -23.21 -6.72
N ASP A 258 9.07 -22.70 -7.61
CA ASP A 258 9.45 -21.64 -8.53
C ASP A 258 9.88 -20.40 -7.74
N THR A 259 10.85 -19.66 -8.29
CA THR A 259 11.36 -18.43 -7.69
C THR A 259 10.94 -17.22 -8.50
N VAL A 260 10.34 -16.25 -7.85
CA VAL A 260 10.07 -14.91 -8.41
C VAL A 260 10.93 -13.90 -7.67
N VAL A 261 11.47 -12.92 -8.40
CA VAL A 261 12.30 -11.86 -7.81
C VAL A 261 11.61 -10.51 -8.02
N LEU A 262 11.54 -9.72 -6.97
CA LEU A 262 11.11 -8.32 -6.98
C LEU A 262 12.33 -7.43 -6.74
N VAL A 263 12.58 -6.45 -7.60
CA VAL A 263 13.76 -5.56 -7.49
C VAL A 263 13.31 -4.11 -7.34
N GLY A 264 13.73 -3.42 -6.29
CA GLY A 264 13.34 -2.05 -6.02
C GLY A 264 14.49 -1.07 -6.21
N LYS A 265 14.27 -0.01 -7.00
CA LYS A 265 15.16 1.16 -7.01
C LYS A 265 15.12 1.83 -5.63
N GLY A 266 16.29 1.98 -4.98
CA GLY A 266 16.42 2.51 -3.63
C GLY A 266 17.24 3.81 -3.53
N ILE A 267 17.00 4.79 -4.40
CA ILE A 267 17.70 6.08 -4.31
C ILE A 267 17.02 6.93 -3.23
N THR A 268 17.57 6.94 -2.02
CA THR A 268 16.98 7.62 -0.86
C THR A 268 16.94 9.14 -1.00
N PHE A 269 17.86 9.70 -1.79
CA PHE A 269 17.76 11.05 -2.32
C PHE A 269 18.50 11.17 -3.65
N ASP A 270 17.87 11.82 -4.62
CA ASP A 270 18.43 12.03 -5.95
C ASP A 270 18.57 13.52 -6.29
N THR A 271 19.80 14.02 -6.26
CA THR A 271 20.11 15.37 -6.71
C THR A 271 20.34 15.44 -8.22
N GLY A 272 20.48 14.30 -8.90
CA GLY A 272 21.03 14.15 -10.25
C GLY A 272 22.56 14.03 -10.31
N GLY A 273 23.27 14.17 -9.18
CA GLY A 273 24.73 14.10 -9.13
C GLY A 273 25.39 15.32 -9.78
N ILE A 274 26.42 15.10 -10.61
CA ILE A 274 27.10 16.18 -11.37
C ILE A 274 26.15 16.82 -12.40
N SER A 275 25.29 16.03 -13.02
CA SER A 275 24.15 16.48 -13.82
C SER A 275 23.01 16.99 -12.93
N LEU A 276 23.29 18.00 -12.10
CA LEU A 276 22.39 18.47 -11.06
C LEU A 276 20.99 18.83 -11.59
N LYS A 277 19.95 18.31 -10.95
CA LYS A 277 18.56 18.68 -11.20
C LYS A 277 18.35 20.18 -10.92
N GLY A 278 17.35 20.76 -11.58
CA GLY A 278 16.87 22.10 -11.22
C GLY A 278 16.32 22.14 -9.80
N GLY A 279 16.34 23.31 -9.14
CA GLY A 279 15.91 23.43 -7.75
C GLY A 279 14.39 23.22 -7.52
N SER A 280 13.56 23.49 -8.54
CA SER A 280 12.10 23.29 -8.42
C SER A 280 11.77 21.81 -8.30
N GLY A 281 11.04 21.43 -7.24
CA GLY A 281 10.62 20.04 -7.02
C GLY A 281 11.71 19.10 -6.50
N MET A 282 12.97 19.54 -6.33
CA MET A 282 14.06 18.67 -5.85
C MET A 282 13.77 18.02 -4.49
N HIS A 283 13.00 18.68 -3.62
CA HIS A 283 12.56 18.13 -2.33
C HIS A 283 11.69 16.86 -2.45
N GLU A 284 11.03 16.64 -3.60
CA GLU A 284 10.26 15.43 -3.89
C GLU A 284 11.17 14.22 -4.21
N MET A 285 12.46 14.44 -4.45
CA MET A 285 13.42 13.36 -4.79
C MET A 285 13.74 12.43 -3.60
N LYS A 286 13.18 12.70 -2.41
CA LYS A 286 13.06 11.70 -1.35
C LYS A 286 12.20 10.49 -1.76
N HIS A 287 11.33 10.65 -2.76
CA HIS A 287 10.48 9.58 -3.30
C HIS A 287 11.23 8.68 -4.29
N ASP A 288 12.50 8.93 -4.59
CA ASP A 288 13.24 8.17 -5.59
C ASP A 288 13.68 6.75 -5.13
N MET A 289 13.19 6.38 -3.93
CA MET A 289 13.24 5.05 -3.33
C MET A 289 11.86 4.38 -3.25
N SER A 290 10.80 4.95 -3.83
CA SER A 290 9.44 4.36 -3.76
C SER A 290 9.36 2.97 -4.40
N GLY A 291 10.25 2.63 -5.34
CA GLY A 291 10.41 1.27 -5.85
C GLY A 291 10.86 0.28 -4.76
N ALA A 292 11.88 0.65 -3.98
CA ALA A 292 12.31 -0.09 -2.81
C ALA A 292 11.22 -0.19 -1.74
N ALA A 293 10.53 0.92 -1.45
CA ALA A 293 9.42 0.94 -0.51
C ALA A 293 8.31 -0.06 -0.91
N ALA A 294 7.97 -0.11 -2.21
CA ALA A 294 7.00 -1.05 -2.74
C ALA A 294 7.46 -2.52 -2.61
N VAL A 295 8.74 -2.82 -2.87
CA VAL A 295 9.29 -4.16 -2.67
C VAL A 295 9.25 -4.59 -1.21
N ILE A 296 9.69 -3.72 -0.28
CA ILE A 296 9.67 -4.02 1.16
C ILE A 296 8.23 -4.24 1.65
N GLY A 297 7.29 -3.39 1.23
CA GLY A 297 5.86 -3.55 1.52
C GLY A 297 5.27 -4.84 0.93
N ALA A 298 5.63 -5.19 -0.30
CA ALA A 298 5.20 -6.46 -0.91
C ALA A 298 5.77 -7.67 -0.16
N MET A 299 7.04 -7.63 0.26
CA MET A 299 7.65 -8.70 1.04
C MET A 299 6.98 -8.88 2.41
N GLN A 300 6.58 -7.79 3.08
CA GLN A 300 5.76 -7.85 4.29
C GLN A 300 4.45 -8.62 4.06
N VAL A 301 3.74 -8.29 2.98
CA VAL A 301 2.49 -8.97 2.58
C VAL A 301 2.74 -10.45 2.31
N ILE A 302 3.81 -10.78 1.59
CA ILE A 302 4.18 -12.15 1.23
C ILE A 302 4.49 -12.99 2.48
N GLY A 303 5.26 -12.47 3.43
CA GLY A 303 5.56 -13.19 4.68
C GLY A 303 4.31 -13.52 5.51
N GLN A 304 3.28 -12.68 5.42
CA GLN A 304 2.01 -12.85 6.13
C GLN A 304 1.00 -13.74 5.39
N LEU A 305 0.89 -13.60 4.06
CA LEU A 305 -0.04 -14.40 3.23
C LEU A 305 0.52 -15.76 2.83
N LYS A 306 1.84 -15.94 2.90
CA LYS A 306 2.55 -17.21 2.68
C LYS A 306 2.15 -17.93 1.38
N PRO A 307 2.34 -17.29 0.21
CA PRO A 307 1.99 -17.91 -1.07
C PRO A 307 2.85 -19.15 -1.35
N ASN A 308 2.36 -20.10 -2.15
CA ASN A 308 3.13 -21.30 -2.51
C ASN A 308 4.13 -21.03 -3.65
N VAL A 309 5.03 -20.05 -3.47
CA VAL A 309 6.12 -19.70 -4.39
C VAL A 309 7.25 -19.03 -3.60
N ARG A 310 8.51 -19.31 -3.95
CA ARG A 310 9.65 -18.61 -3.33
C ARG A 310 9.74 -17.20 -3.89
N VAL A 311 9.87 -16.20 -3.02
CA VAL A 311 9.99 -14.80 -3.43
C VAL A 311 11.24 -14.16 -2.82
N ILE A 312 12.06 -13.56 -3.67
CA ILE A 312 13.23 -12.77 -3.27
C ILE A 312 12.94 -11.30 -3.54
N GLY A 313 12.94 -10.48 -2.51
CA GLY A 313 12.94 -9.02 -2.62
C GLY A 313 14.38 -8.50 -2.58
N VAL A 314 14.77 -7.72 -3.58
CA VAL A 314 16.10 -7.09 -3.67
C VAL A 314 15.94 -5.58 -3.73
N VAL A 315 16.71 -4.86 -2.92
CA VAL A 315 16.77 -3.39 -2.96
C VAL A 315 18.23 -2.95 -3.05
N ALA A 316 18.52 -2.14 -4.07
CA ALA A 316 19.80 -1.47 -4.22
C ALA A 316 19.69 -0.03 -3.71
N ALA A 317 20.12 0.20 -2.46
CA ALA A 317 19.93 1.44 -1.74
C ALA A 317 21.20 2.31 -1.75
N THR A 318 21.05 3.59 -2.13
CA THR A 318 22.12 4.59 -2.10
C THR A 318 21.53 6.01 -2.12
N GLU A 319 22.38 7.03 -2.06
CA GLU A 319 22.05 8.40 -2.47
C GLU A 319 22.85 8.76 -3.74
N ASN A 320 22.31 9.70 -4.53
CA ASN A 320 23.02 10.30 -5.66
C ASN A 320 23.26 11.79 -5.37
N MET A 321 24.52 12.13 -5.05
CA MET A 321 24.93 13.45 -4.55
C MET A 321 26.08 14.04 -5.37
N PRO A 322 26.11 15.36 -5.63
CA PRO A 322 27.29 16.01 -6.17
C PRO A 322 28.39 16.06 -5.10
N SER A 323 29.62 15.74 -5.48
CA SER A 323 30.79 15.80 -4.62
C SER A 323 32.05 15.85 -5.49
N GLY A 324 33.19 16.23 -4.90
CA GLY A 324 34.50 16.07 -5.54
C GLY A 324 34.87 14.61 -5.83
N THR A 325 34.19 13.66 -5.20
CA THR A 325 34.34 12.21 -5.44
C THR A 325 33.27 11.62 -6.35
N ALA A 326 32.25 12.40 -6.74
CA ALA A 326 31.12 11.88 -7.52
C ALA A 326 31.54 11.36 -8.90
N VAL A 327 30.78 10.40 -9.41
CA VAL A 327 30.91 9.94 -10.80
C VAL A 327 30.56 11.08 -11.76
N LYS A 328 31.20 11.12 -12.92
CA LYS A 328 31.10 12.22 -13.88
C LYS A 328 30.50 11.74 -15.20
N PRO A 329 29.82 12.64 -15.94
CA PRO A 329 29.55 12.41 -17.34
C PRO A 329 30.84 12.07 -18.12
N GLY A 330 30.82 10.98 -18.87
CA GLY A 330 31.94 10.41 -19.61
C GLY A 330 32.70 9.29 -18.88
N ASP A 331 32.47 9.06 -17.58
CA ASP A 331 33.05 7.92 -16.88
C ASP A 331 32.50 6.59 -17.46
N VAL A 332 33.36 5.57 -17.58
CA VAL A 332 32.99 4.24 -18.06
C VAL A 332 33.13 3.23 -16.94
N ILE A 333 32.03 2.58 -16.56
CA ILE A 333 31.97 1.66 -15.41
C ILE A 333 31.54 0.26 -15.88
N THR A 334 32.17 -0.79 -15.34
CA THR A 334 31.80 -2.18 -15.64
C THR A 334 30.71 -2.66 -14.66
N SER A 335 29.55 -3.07 -15.15
CA SER A 335 28.48 -3.64 -14.32
C SER A 335 28.83 -5.02 -13.75
N TYR A 336 28.03 -5.47 -12.78
CA TYR A 336 28.09 -6.80 -12.20
C TYR A 336 28.01 -7.90 -13.29
N GLY A 337 27.18 -7.67 -14.31
CA GLY A 337 27.06 -8.56 -15.48
C GLY A 337 28.25 -8.51 -16.46
N GLY A 338 29.31 -7.76 -16.16
CA GLY A 338 30.54 -7.68 -16.95
C GLY A 338 30.51 -6.73 -18.15
N LYS A 339 29.40 -6.02 -18.40
CA LYS A 339 29.29 -5.04 -19.49
C LYS A 339 29.82 -3.68 -19.05
N THR A 340 30.54 -2.98 -19.91
CA THR A 340 30.93 -1.58 -19.68
C THR A 340 29.79 -0.63 -20.06
N ILE A 341 29.63 0.44 -19.28
CA ILE A 341 28.58 1.45 -19.44
C ILE A 341 29.25 2.82 -19.40
N GLU A 342 29.13 3.59 -20.48
CA GLU A 342 29.50 5.01 -20.50
C GLU A 342 28.35 5.84 -19.89
N ILE A 343 28.67 6.63 -18.87
CA ILE A 343 27.70 7.44 -18.16
C ILE A 343 27.61 8.79 -18.85
N LEU A 344 26.58 9.01 -19.67
CA LEU A 344 26.36 10.31 -20.32
C LEU A 344 25.69 11.32 -19.38
N ASN A 345 24.91 10.84 -18.41
CA ASN A 345 24.14 11.68 -17.50
C ASN A 345 24.05 10.98 -16.13
N THR A 346 24.49 11.65 -15.06
CA THR A 346 24.46 11.12 -13.69
C THR A 346 23.09 11.17 -13.04
N ASP A 347 22.11 11.85 -13.67
CA ASP A 347 20.68 11.86 -13.32
C ASP A 347 19.92 10.66 -13.91
N ALA A 348 20.67 9.73 -14.51
CA ALA A 348 20.17 8.43 -14.95
C ALA A 348 20.76 7.31 -14.08
N GLU A 349 20.96 7.57 -12.79
CA GLU A 349 21.56 6.69 -11.79
C GLU A 349 20.71 5.44 -11.51
N GLY A 350 19.37 5.56 -11.54
CA GLY A 350 18.47 4.48 -11.19
C GLY A 350 18.69 3.21 -12.04
N ARG A 351 18.97 3.37 -13.34
CA ARG A 351 19.26 2.22 -14.21
C ARG A 351 20.65 1.62 -13.97
N LEU A 352 21.59 2.38 -13.42
CA LEU A 352 22.91 1.88 -13.04
C LEU A 352 22.79 0.98 -11.81
N VAL A 353 22.15 1.47 -10.74
CA VAL A 353 21.96 0.65 -9.53
C VAL A 353 21.13 -0.61 -9.81
N LEU A 354 20.13 -0.51 -10.69
CA LEU A 354 19.34 -1.66 -11.13
C LEU A 354 20.15 -2.63 -12.01
N ALA A 355 21.15 -2.17 -12.77
CA ALA A 355 21.96 -3.06 -13.61
C ALA A 355 22.75 -4.07 -12.76
N ASP A 356 23.35 -3.64 -11.65
CA ASP A 356 24.01 -4.54 -10.71
C ASP A 356 23.00 -5.43 -9.97
N ALA A 357 21.88 -4.86 -9.51
CA ALA A 357 20.85 -5.62 -8.81
C ALA A 357 20.27 -6.74 -9.68
N LEU A 358 19.85 -6.43 -10.91
CA LEU A 358 19.35 -7.41 -11.87
C LEU A 358 20.43 -8.43 -12.24
N GLY A 359 21.68 -7.99 -12.44
CA GLY A 359 22.81 -8.88 -12.69
C GLY A 359 23.03 -9.91 -11.57
N TRP A 360 22.94 -9.47 -10.32
CA TRP A 360 23.07 -10.35 -9.15
C TRP A 360 21.93 -11.38 -9.06
N THR A 361 20.70 -10.96 -9.35
CA THR A 361 19.51 -11.83 -9.19
C THR A 361 19.52 -13.07 -10.09
N ALA A 362 20.34 -13.09 -11.15
CA ALA A 362 20.50 -14.25 -12.03
C ALA A 362 20.91 -15.54 -11.30
N GLN A 363 21.63 -15.43 -10.18
CA GLN A 363 22.05 -16.59 -9.39
C GLN A 363 20.87 -17.41 -8.82
N TYR A 364 19.69 -16.79 -8.66
CA TYR A 364 18.49 -17.46 -8.15
C TYR A 364 17.75 -18.27 -9.22
N ASN A 365 18.20 -18.22 -10.49
CA ASN A 365 17.54 -18.84 -11.64
C ASN A 365 16.00 -18.59 -11.65
N PRO A 366 15.56 -17.32 -11.56
CA PRO A 366 14.16 -17.00 -11.34
C PRO A 366 13.28 -17.30 -12.56
N LYS A 367 12.03 -17.68 -12.31
CA LYS A 367 10.99 -17.79 -13.35
C LYS A 367 10.59 -16.43 -13.90
N GLY A 368 10.64 -15.40 -13.07
CA GLY A 368 10.35 -14.03 -13.43
C GLY A 368 11.04 -13.05 -12.50
N VAL A 369 11.45 -11.91 -13.05
CA VAL A 369 12.01 -10.78 -12.32
C VAL A 369 11.15 -9.56 -12.66
N ILE A 370 10.70 -8.85 -11.63
CA ILE A 370 9.92 -7.63 -11.78
C ILE A 370 10.66 -6.52 -11.04
N ASP A 371 11.17 -5.53 -11.77
CA ASP A 371 11.70 -4.32 -11.15
C ASP A 371 10.62 -3.23 -11.03
N LEU A 372 10.70 -2.48 -9.92
CA LEU A 372 9.81 -1.39 -9.57
C LEU A 372 10.69 -0.14 -9.34
N ALA A 373 10.46 0.90 -10.13
CA ALA A 373 11.33 2.08 -10.11
C ALA A 373 10.62 3.38 -10.53
N THR A 374 10.90 4.45 -9.79
CA THR A 374 10.69 5.85 -10.19
C THR A 374 11.76 6.25 -11.23
N LEU A 375 11.73 5.60 -12.40
CA LEU A 375 12.90 5.56 -13.28
C LEU A 375 13.03 6.76 -14.23
N THR A 376 11.91 7.31 -14.70
CA THR A 376 11.94 8.39 -15.71
C THR A 376 10.80 9.37 -15.50
N GLY A 377 11.06 10.67 -15.69
CA GLY A 377 9.98 11.67 -15.79
C GLY A 377 9.11 11.50 -17.05
N ALA A 378 9.63 10.85 -18.09
CA ALA A 378 8.92 10.63 -19.35
C ALA A 378 7.64 9.79 -19.20
N VAL A 379 7.60 8.87 -18.22
CA VAL A 379 6.38 8.08 -17.96
C VAL A 379 5.23 8.96 -17.48
N ILE A 380 5.51 10.01 -16.71
CA ILE A 380 4.52 10.98 -16.24
C ILE A 380 3.99 11.79 -17.43
N THR A 381 4.85 12.24 -18.33
CA THR A 381 4.43 12.94 -19.56
C THR A 381 3.51 12.07 -20.43
N CYS A 382 3.73 10.75 -20.44
CA CYS A 382 2.98 9.81 -21.27
C CYS A 382 1.65 9.36 -20.64
N LEU A 383 1.67 8.96 -19.36
CA LEU A 383 0.56 8.27 -18.69
C LEU A 383 -0.05 9.07 -17.52
N GLY A 384 0.50 10.26 -17.23
CA GLY A 384 0.11 11.08 -16.10
C GLY A 384 0.39 10.39 -14.76
N HIS A 385 -0.43 10.72 -13.76
CA HIS A 385 -0.36 10.16 -12.40
C HIS A 385 -1.40 9.05 -12.16
N ILE A 386 -1.99 8.50 -13.22
CA ILE A 386 -3.10 7.53 -13.14
C ILE A 386 -2.62 6.09 -13.36
N ALA A 387 -1.57 5.90 -14.17
CA ALA A 387 -1.07 4.57 -14.54
C ALA A 387 0.46 4.50 -14.49
N ALA A 388 0.98 3.34 -14.10
CA ALA A 388 2.39 3.02 -14.22
C ALA A 388 2.71 2.46 -15.62
N GLY A 389 3.91 2.72 -16.13
CA GLY A 389 4.42 2.08 -17.34
C GLY A 389 5.00 0.70 -17.01
N ALA A 390 4.66 -0.32 -17.79
CA ALA A 390 5.22 -1.65 -17.71
C ALA A 390 5.88 -2.04 -19.04
N MET A 391 7.10 -2.58 -18.97
CA MET A 391 7.87 -3.05 -20.12
C MET A 391 8.46 -4.41 -19.77
N GLY A 392 8.53 -5.32 -20.74
CA GLY A 392 9.04 -6.67 -20.50
C GLY A 392 9.40 -7.39 -21.80
N TYR A 393 10.23 -8.41 -21.67
CA TYR A 393 10.67 -9.27 -22.78
C TYR A 393 9.92 -10.61 -22.83
N ARG A 394 8.94 -10.83 -21.94
CA ARG A 394 8.08 -12.03 -21.87
C ARG A 394 6.69 -11.70 -21.38
#